data_AF-A0A1C3Z9G9-F1
#
_entry.id   AF-A0A1C3Z9G9-F1
#
_cell.length_a   1.000
_cell.length_b   1.000
_cell.length_c   1.000
_cell.angle_alpha   90.00
_cell.angle_beta   90.00
_cell.angle_gamma   90.00
#
_symmetry.space_group_name_H-M   'P 1'
#
loop_
_entity.id
_entity.type
_entity.pdbx_description
1 polymer ?
#
loop_
_entity_poly.entity_id
_entity_poly.type
_entity_poly.pdbx_seq_one_letter_code
_entity_poly.pdbx_strand_id
1 'polypeptide(L)'
;MTIIWCVVPILLLFFGKAWSSSKIREYYSRSQRALQATVAREMDEQQPSWITDVSRRAEFTAGLCELSLKKGVPDWFLESIAGNEEGMHFLTRHAALMESFGAPFRDQIQAAAELVDGAWQRSQSRGY
;
A
#
# COMPACT_ATOMS: atom_id res chain seq x y z
N MET A 1 7.47 2.91 47.27
CA MET A 1 8.06 2.78 45.92
C MET A 1 7.44 1.59 45.17
N THR A 2 6.16 1.67 44.79
CA THR A 2 5.43 0.56 44.11
C THR A 2 4.44 1.07 43.05
N ILE A 3 3.93 2.29 43.19
CA ILE A 3 2.96 2.88 42.24
C ILE A 3 3.60 3.12 40.85
N ILE A 4 4.89 3.47 40.79
CA ILE A 4 5.60 3.76 39.53
C ILE A 4 5.65 2.52 38.61
N TRP A 5 5.73 1.31 39.18
CA TRP A 5 5.81 0.06 38.42
C TRP A 5 4.49 -0.35 37.74
N CYS A 6 3.33 0.16 38.21
CA CYS A 6 2.04 -0.11 37.59
C CYS A 6 1.64 0.95 36.55
N VAL A 7 2.09 2.19 36.71
CA VAL A 7 1.70 3.31 35.82
C VAL A 7 2.48 3.30 34.50
N VAL A 8 3.77 2.94 34.53
CA VAL A 8 4.63 2.87 33.33
C VAL A 8 4.12 1.88 32.27
N PRO A 9 3.77 0.62 32.58
CA PRO A 9 3.27 -0.31 31.57
C PRO A 9 1.90 0.09 30.99
N ILE A 10 1.02 0.72 31.78
CA ILE A 10 -0.27 1.22 31.30
C ILE A 10 -0.05 2.36 30.30
N LEU A 11 0.82 3.32 30.62
CA LEU A 11 1.15 4.41 29.70
C LEU A 11 1.77 3.87 28.40
N LEU A 12 2.70 2.90 28.47
CA LEU A 12 3.30 2.30 27.28
C LEU A 12 2.25 1.60 26.38
N LEU A 13 1.25 0.93 26.96
CA LEU A 13 0.16 0.32 26.20
C LEU A 13 -0.73 1.37 25.52
N PHE A 14 -1.08 2.45 26.23
CA PHE A 14 -1.89 3.54 25.67
C PHE A 14 -1.15 4.33 24.59
N PHE A 15 0.12 4.69 24.83
CA PHE A 15 0.95 5.39 23.85
C PHE A 15 1.25 4.49 22.64
N GLY A 16 1.50 3.18 22.84
CA GLY A 16 1.69 2.24 21.74
C GLY A 16 0.45 2.11 20.85
N LYS A 17 -0.75 2.05 21.44
CA LYS A 17 -2.01 1.98 20.69
C LYS A 17 -2.34 3.30 19.98
N ALA A 18 -2.10 4.44 20.62
CA ALA A 18 -2.29 5.76 20.03
C ALA A 18 -1.29 6.04 18.89
N TRP A 19 -0.03 5.64 19.05
CA TRP A 19 1.01 5.75 18.03
C TRP A 19 0.72 4.86 16.81
N SER A 20 0.29 3.63 17.06
CA SER A 20 -0.17 2.72 16.01
C SER A 20 -1.36 3.31 15.25
N SER A 21 -2.35 3.86 15.96
CA SER A 21 -3.50 4.54 15.37
C SER A 21 -3.10 5.76 14.52
N SER A 22 -2.12 6.56 14.97
CA SER A 22 -1.59 7.69 14.20
C SER A 22 -0.92 7.25 12.90
N LYS A 23 -0.07 6.22 12.95
CA LYS A 23 0.59 5.68 11.75
C LYS A 23 -0.41 5.10 10.76
N ILE A 24 -1.41 4.36 11.26
CA ILE A 24 -2.50 3.82 10.43
C ILE A 24 -3.28 4.97 9.78
N ARG A 25 -3.60 6.02 10.53
CA ARG A 25 -4.32 7.19 10.02
C ARG A 25 -3.51 7.95 8.98
N GLU A 26 -2.21 8.13 9.19
CA GLU A 26 -1.31 8.74 8.22
C GLU A 26 -1.22 7.92 6.94
N TYR A 27 -1.06 6.60 7.06
CA TYR A 27 -1.06 5.68 5.93
C TYR A 27 -2.33 5.84 5.09
N TYR A 28 -3.52 5.74 5.72
CA TYR A 28 -4.78 5.88 4.99
C TYR A 28 -4.97 7.29 4.41
N SER A 29 -4.51 8.33 5.10
CA SER A 29 -4.54 9.69 4.56
C SER A 29 -3.66 9.83 3.31
N ARG A 30 -2.48 9.21 3.27
CA ARG A 30 -1.59 9.23 2.10
C ARG A 30 -2.18 8.39 0.97
N SER A 31 -2.66 7.18 1.29
CA SER A 31 -3.28 6.25 0.34
C SER A 31 -4.50 6.86 -0.34
N GLN A 32 -5.38 7.51 0.42
CA GLN A 32 -6.56 8.18 -0.14
C GLN A 32 -6.20 9.35 -1.05
N ARG A 33 -5.21 10.17 -0.68
CA ARG A 33 -4.72 11.27 -1.53
C ARG A 33 -4.08 10.74 -2.81
N ALA A 34 -3.26 9.69 -2.69
CA ALA A 34 -2.64 9.02 -3.84
C ALA A 34 -3.70 8.46 -4.78
N LEU A 35 -4.74 7.80 -4.24
CA LEU A 35 -5.83 7.26 -5.04
C LEU A 35 -6.59 8.36 -5.78
N GLN A 36 -6.92 9.45 -5.10
CA GLN A 36 -7.60 10.60 -5.70
C GLN A 36 -6.78 11.20 -6.85
N ALA A 37 -5.48 11.45 -6.64
CA ALA A 37 -4.59 11.96 -7.68
C ALA A 37 -4.41 10.98 -8.85
N THR A 38 -4.32 9.67 -8.56
CA THR A 38 -4.20 8.62 -9.59
C THR A 38 -5.44 8.61 -10.50
N VAL A 39 -6.63 8.68 -9.91
CA VAL A 39 -7.92 8.68 -10.65
C VAL A 39 -8.15 9.98 -11.39
N ALA A 40 -7.75 11.12 -10.82
CA ALA A 40 -7.85 12.43 -11.45
C ALA A 40 -6.88 12.60 -12.64
N ARG A 41 -6.02 11.61 -12.92
CA ARG A 41 -4.93 11.69 -13.91
C ARG A 41 -4.00 12.88 -13.65
N GLU A 42 -3.90 13.28 -12.39
CA GLU A 42 -2.92 14.27 -11.98
C GLU A 42 -1.54 13.59 -12.06
N MET A 43 -0.58 14.28 -12.67
CA MET A 43 0.81 13.83 -12.77
C MET A 43 0.95 12.48 -13.51
N ASP A 44 0.41 12.46 -14.73
CA ASP A 44 0.26 11.24 -15.54
C ASP A 44 1.61 10.50 -15.80
N GLU A 45 2.73 11.22 -15.76
CA GLU A 45 4.07 10.68 -16.03
C GLU A 45 4.88 10.36 -14.76
N GLN A 46 4.29 10.48 -13.57
CA GLN A 46 5.05 10.32 -12.35
C GLN A 46 5.44 8.86 -12.08
N GLN A 47 6.75 8.63 -11.95
CA GLN A 47 7.33 7.33 -11.62
C GLN A 47 7.96 7.37 -10.23
N PRO A 48 7.99 6.24 -9.52
CA PRO A 48 8.63 6.19 -8.22
C PRO A 48 10.15 6.30 -8.38
N SER A 49 10.82 6.86 -7.39
CA SER A 49 12.28 7.11 -7.43
C SER A 49 13.10 5.85 -7.68
N TRP A 50 12.57 4.69 -7.30
CA TRP A 50 13.20 3.38 -7.40
C TRP A 50 12.92 2.64 -8.71
N ILE A 51 12.19 3.23 -9.66
CA ILE A 51 11.77 2.54 -10.90
C ILE A 51 12.94 2.04 -11.76
N THR A 52 14.11 2.67 -11.66
CA THR A 52 15.33 2.25 -12.39
C THR A 52 16.15 1.21 -11.63
N ASP A 53 15.89 1.01 -10.34
CA ASP A 53 16.57 0.03 -9.50
C ASP A 53 15.92 -1.35 -9.68
N VAL A 54 16.66 -2.28 -10.27
CA VAL A 54 16.22 -3.66 -10.53
C VAL A 54 15.87 -4.39 -9.23
N SER A 55 16.67 -4.21 -8.18
CA SER A 55 16.45 -4.87 -6.89
C SER A 55 15.18 -4.35 -6.23
N ARG A 56 14.96 -3.03 -6.26
CA ARG A 56 13.75 -2.44 -5.69
C ARG A 56 12.49 -2.80 -6.46
N ARG A 57 12.56 -2.86 -7.78
CA ARG A 57 11.44 -3.36 -8.59
C ARG A 57 11.09 -4.81 -8.24
N ALA A 58 12.09 -5.67 -8.14
CA ALA A 58 11.87 -7.06 -7.74
C ALA A 58 11.26 -7.15 -6.32
N GLU A 59 11.75 -6.36 -5.37
CA GLU A 59 11.20 -6.29 -4.00
C GLU A 59 9.74 -5.79 -4.01
N PHE A 60 9.42 -4.78 -4.83
CA PHE A 60 8.07 -4.25 -4.97
C PHE A 60 7.12 -5.30 -5.53
N THR A 61 7.46 -5.94 -6.66
CA THR A 61 6.62 -6.96 -7.28
C THR A 61 6.44 -8.18 -6.39
N ALA A 62 7.52 -8.66 -5.74
CA ALA A 62 7.44 -9.79 -4.83
C ALA A 62 6.55 -9.48 -3.61
N GLY A 63 6.74 -8.31 -2.99
CA GLY A 63 5.93 -7.87 -1.86
C GLY A 63 4.46 -7.65 -2.23
N LEU A 64 4.20 -7.10 -3.41
CA LEU A 64 2.85 -6.93 -3.96
C LEU A 64 2.16 -8.29 -4.09
N CYS A 65 2.80 -9.25 -4.78
CA CYS A 65 2.25 -10.59 -4.96
C CYS A 65 2.01 -11.29 -3.63
N GLU A 66 2.98 -11.24 -2.70
CA GLU A 66 2.85 -11.86 -1.38
C GLU A 66 1.64 -11.31 -0.60
N LEU A 67 1.48 -9.99 -0.56
CA LEU A 67 0.39 -9.33 0.15
C LEU A 67 -0.97 -9.61 -0.51
N SER A 68 -1.04 -9.59 -1.84
CA SER A 68 -2.28 -9.88 -2.56
C SER A 68 -2.71 -11.34 -2.41
N LEU A 69 -1.77 -12.30 -2.43
CA LEU A 69 -2.06 -13.71 -2.18
C LEU A 69 -2.56 -13.94 -0.75
N LYS A 70 -1.96 -13.27 0.23
CA LYS A 70 -2.44 -13.29 1.64
C LYS A 70 -3.88 -12.78 1.79
N LYS A 71 -4.32 -11.91 0.87
CA LYS A 71 -5.70 -11.38 0.81
C LYS A 71 -6.66 -12.27 0.00
N GLY A 72 -6.20 -13.40 -0.53
CA GLY A 72 -7.01 -14.34 -1.30
C GLY A 72 -7.25 -13.92 -2.75
N VAL A 73 -6.40 -13.04 -3.29
CA VAL A 73 -6.37 -12.76 -4.73
C VAL A 73 -5.71 -13.95 -5.44
N PRO A 74 -6.34 -14.56 -6.45
CA PRO A 74 -5.77 -15.73 -7.13
C PRO A 74 -4.61 -15.36 -8.05
N ASP A 75 -3.66 -16.29 -8.22
CA ASP A 75 -2.45 -16.09 -9.03
C ASP A 75 -2.76 -15.63 -10.46
N TRP A 76 -3.73 -16.26 -11.13
CA TRP A 76 -4.12 -15.90 -12.50
C TRP A 76 -4.57 -14.44 -12.63
N PHE A 77 -5.17 -13.86 -11.58
CA PHE A 77 -5.59 -12.46 -11.58
C PHE A 77 -4.39 -11.55 -11.44
N LEU A 78 -3.41 -11.92 -10.61
CA LEU A 78 -2.14 -11.21 -10.50
C LEU A 78 -1.35 -11.25 -11.82
N GLU A 79 -1.29 -12.42 -12.47
CA GLU A 79 -0.69 -12.58 -13.79
C GLU A 79 -1.38 -11.71 -14.84
N SER A 80 -2.71 -11.59 -14.78
CA SER A 80 -3.46 -10.73 -15.71
C SER A 80 -3.11 -9.24 -15.54
N ILE A 81 -2.83 -8.80 -14.30
CA ILE A 81 -2.40 -7.42 -14.01
C ILE A 81 -0.94 -7.22 -14.40
N ALA A 82 -0.06 -8.19 -14.12
CA ALA A 82 1.35 -8.12 -14.48
C ALA A 82 1.58 -8.17 -15.99
N GLY A 83 0.77 -8.92 -16.72
CA GLY A 83 0.77 -8.98 -18.19
C GLY A 83 0.10 -7.79 -18.87
N ASN A 84 -0.58 -6.93 -18.11
CA ASN A 84 -1.20 -5.71 -18.61
C ASN A 84 -0.33 -4.50 -18.26
N GLU A 85 0.31 -3.89 -19.26
CA GLU A 85 1.17 -2.72 -19.11
C GLU A 85 0.44 -1.55 -18.41
N GLU A 86 -0.84 -1.33 -18.72
CA GLU A 86 -1.65 -0.27 -18.09
C GLU A 86 -1.92 -0.60 -16.61
N GLY A 87 -2.16 -1.87 -16.29
CA GLY A 87 -2.37 -2.35 -14.92
C GLY A 87 -1.13 -2.12 -14.05
N MET A 88 0.05 -2.48 -14.57
CA MET A 88 1.29 -2.28 -13.84
C MET A 88 1.69 -0.80 -13.78
N HIS A 89 1.48 -0.05 -14.85
CA HIS A 89 1.71 1.40 -14.86
C HIS A 89 0.86 2.13 -13.82
N PHE A 90 -0.42 1.74 -13.68
CA PHE A 90 -1.31 2.28 -12.66
C PHE A 90 -0.79 2.02 -11.24
N LEU A 91 -0.33 0.80 -10.96
CA LEU A 91 0.21 0.43 -9.64
C LEU A 91 1.51 1.18 -9.35
N THR A 92 2.42 1.32 -10.32
CA THR A 92 3.66 2.09 -10.15
C THR A 92 3.40 3.58 -10.00
N ARG A 93 2.42 4.15 -10.71
CA ARG A 93 2.02 5.55 -10.52
C ARG A 93 1.48 5.78 -9.12
N HIS A 94 0.61 4.88 -8.65
CA HIS A 94 0.06 5.00 -7.30
C HIS A 94 1.17 4.95 -6.25
N ALA A 95 2.16 4.07 -6.42
CA ALA A 95 3.35 4.02 -5.57
C ALA A 95 4.17 5.32 -5.62
N ALA A 96 4.32 5.94 -6.79
CA ALA A 96 4.99 7.22 -6.96
C ALA A 96 4.29 8.39 -6.23
N LEU A 97 2.95 8.41 -6.28
CA LEU A 97 2.15 9.40 -5.56
C LEU A 97 2.19 9.16 -4.04
N MET A 98 2.19 7.89 -3.61
CA MET A 98 2.42 7.54 -2.21
C MET A 98 3.79 8.07 -1.74
N GLU A 99 4.83 7.89 -2.54
CA GLU A 99 6.17 8.41 -2.27
C GLU A 99 6.19 9.94 -2.17
N SER A 100 5.54 10.65 -3.11
CA SER A 100 5.49 12.12 -3.09
C SER A 100 4.77 12.67 -1.86
N PHE A 101 3.84 11.90 -1.28
CA PHE A 101 3.20 12.20 0.00
C PHE A 101 3.97 11.71 1.24
N GLY A 102 5.22 11.26 1.05
CA GLY A 102 6.12 10.85 2.13
C GLY A 102 5.89 9.44 2.65
N ALA A 103 5.22 8.58 1.89
CA ALA A 103 5.05 7.18 2.28
C ALA A 103 6.37 6.40 2.08
N PRO A 104 6.81 5.63 3.08
CA PRO A 104 7.96 4.74 2.93
C PRO A 104 7.66 3.62 1.91
N PHE A 105 8.71 3.04 1.35
CA PHE A 105 8.62 1.99 0.33
C PHE A 105 7.65 0.84 0.70
N ARG A 106 7.65 0.39 1.95
CA ARG A 106 6.71 -0.66 2.42
C ARG A 106 5.24 -0.25 2.32
N ASP A 107 4.92 1.00 2.63
CA ASP A 107 3.55 1.53 2.54
C ASP A 107 3.12 1.64 1.08
N GLN A 108 4.05 1.92 0.16
CA GLN A 108 3.79 1.93 -1.29
C GLN A 108 3.39 0.53 -1.78
N ILE A 109 4.11 -0.52 -1.36
CA ILE A 109 3.77 -1.92 -1.67
C ILE A 109 2.39 -2.27 -1.10
N GLN A 110 2.14 -1.93 0.17
CA GLN A 110 0.87 -2.21 0.83
C GLN A 110 -0.31 -1.55 0.11
N ALA A 111 -0.17 -0.28 -0.27
CA ALA A 111 -1.22 0.46 -0.97
C ALA A 111 -1.48 -0.12 -2.37
N ALA A 112 -0.44 -0.50 -3.10
CA ALA A 112 -0.60 -1.20 -4.37
C ALA A 112 -1.34 -2.55 -4.20
N ALA A 113 -1.02 -3.32 -3.16
CA ALA A 113 -1.72 -4.57 -2.88
C ALA A 113 -3.20 -4.36 -2.49
N GLU A 114 -3.52 -3.27 -1.79
CA GLU A 114 -4.90 -2.86 -1.51
C GLU A 114 -5.69 -2.49 -2.77
N LEU A 115 -5.04 -1.90 -3.78
CA LEU A 115 -5.68 -1.63 -5.07
C LEU A 115 -6.01 -2.92 -5.83
N VAL A 116 -5.08 -3.87 -5.84
CA VAL A 116 -5.27 -5.18 -6.47
C VAL A 116 -6.41 -5.95 -5.80
N ASP A 117 -6.40 -6.01 -4.48
CA ASP A 117 -7.48 -6.61 -3.67
C ASP A 117 -8.82 -5.93 -3.96
N GLY A 118 -8.87 -4.60 -3.93
CA GLY A 118 -10.07 -3.85 -4.28
C GLY A 118 -10.57 -4.14 -5.71
N ALA A 119 -9.67 -4.32 -6.67
CA ALA A 119 -10.03 -4.70 -8.04
C ALA A 119 -10.62 -6.11 -8.11
N TRP A 120 -10.04 -7.06 -7.37
CA TRP A 120 -10.53 -8.43 -7.25
C TRP A 120 -11.91 -8.51 -6.60
N GLN A 121 -12.14 -7.80 -5.49
CA GLN A 121 -13.46 -7.73 -4.85
C GLN A 121 -14.52 -7.13 -5.80
N ARG A 122 -14.12 -6.16 -6.64
CA ARG A 122 -15.00 -5.59 -7.67
C ARG A 122 -15.27 -6.54 -8.83
N SER A 123 -14.32 -7.39 -9.23
CA SER A 123 -14.57 -8.39 -10.27
C SER A 123 -15.51 -9.48 -9.77
N GLN A 124 -15.37 -9.91 -8.51
CA GLN A 124 -16.29 -10.87 -7.89
C GLN A 124 -17.73 -10.34 -7.81
N SER A 125 -17.91 -9.09 -7.38
CA SER A 125 -19.25 -8.48 -7.26
C SER A 125 -19.93 -8.21 -8.61
N ARG A 126 -19.16 -8.19 -9.71
CA ARG A 126 -19.66 -8.03 -11.07
C ARG A 126 -20.06 -9.36 -11.75
N GLY A 127 -19.91 -10.50 -11.06
CA GLY A 127 -20.37 -11.79 -11.57
C GLY A 127 -19.60 -12.30 -12.78
N TYR A 128 -18.27 -12.30 -12.68
CA TYR A 128 -17.41 -13.10 -13.56
C TYR A 128 -17.18 -14.48 -12.96
#